data_AF-A0A2T1E7L7-F1
#
_entry.id   AF-A0A2T1E7L7-F1
#
_cell.length_a   1.000
_cell.length_b   1.000
_cell.length_c   1.000
_cell.angle_alpha   90.00
_cell.angle_beta   90.00
_cell.angle_gamma   90.00
#
_symmetry.space_group_name_H-M   'P 1'
#
loop_
_entity.id
_entity.type
_entity.pdbx_description
1 polymer ?
#
loop_
_entity_poly.entity_id
_entity_poly.type
_entity_poly.pdbx_seq_one_letter_code
_entity_poly.pdbx_strand_id
1 'polypeptide(L)' 'MSNPNPNPATRFQKSGKPILNKKIIGVRLSPEMDLTVRSVAGDDLANWIRCAIAEKLEREKQQDLSA' A
#
# COMPACT_ATOMS: atom_id res chain seq x y z
N MET A 1 -15.15 -11.82 -52.12
CA MET A 1 -14.39 -12.87 -51.38
C MET A 1 -13.93 -12.23 -50.08
N SER A 2 -14.53 -12.63 -48.95
CA SER A 2 -14.31 -11.99 -47.64
C SER A 2 -13.33 -12.85 -46.84
N ASN A 3 -12.15 -12.32 -46.53
CA ASN A 3 -11.18 -13.02 -45.67
C ASN A 3 -11.70 -13.06 -44.22
N PRO A 4 -11.85 -14.23 -43.58
CA PRO A 4 -12.09 -14.31 -42.16
C PRO A 4 -10.78 -14.04 -41.41
N ASN A 5 -10.75 -13.00 -40.58
CA ASN A 5 -9.66 -12.68 -39.67
C ASN A 5 -9.52 -13.76 -38.59
N PRO A 6 -8.40 -14.50 -38.49
CA PRO A 6 -8.20 -15.52 -37.46
C PRO A 6 -7.43 -14.90 -36.30
N ASN A 7 -8.11 -14.16 -35.43
CA ASN A 7 -7.51 -13.84 -34.13
C ASN A 7 -8.34 -14.50 -33.03
N PRO A 8 -7.89 -15.63 -32.46
CA PRO A 8 -8.56 -16.21 -31.31
C PRO A 8 -8.45 -15.23 -30.15
N ALA A 9 -9.58 -14.94 -29.51
CA ALA A 9 -9.66 -14.19 -28.27
C ALA A 9 -9.01 -14.99 -27.13
N THR A 10 -7.69 -15.15 -27.15
CA THR A 10 -6.91 -15.72 -26.06
C THR A 10 -6.75 -14.64 -25.01
N ARG A 11 -7.86 -14.31 -24.34
CA ARG A 11 -7.85 -13.57 -23.10
C ARG A 11 -7.13 -14.44 -22.09
N PHE A 12 -5.87 -14.10 -21.79
CA PHE A 12 -5.12 -14.70 -20.69
C PHE A 12 -5.88 -14.43 -19.39
N GLN A 13 -6.81 -15.31 -19.01
CA GLN A 13 -7.37 -15.33 -17.67
C GLN A 13 -6.26 -15.84 -16.77
N LYS A 14 -5.58 -14.91 -16.07
CA LYS A 14 -4.67 -15.26 -14.99
C LYS A 14 -5.49 -15.92 -13.88
N SER A 15 -5.64 -17.25 -13.96
CA SER A 15 -6.03 -18.09 -12.83
C SER A 15 -4.85 -18.18 -11.85
N GLY A 16 -4.53 -17.05 -11.24
CA GLY A 16 -3.59 -16.97 -10.13
C GLY A 16 -4.36 -16.53 -8.89
N LYS A 17 -4.08 -17.16 -7.75
CA LYS A 17 -4.48 -16.66 -6.43
C LYS A 17 -4.23 -15.14 -6.39
N PRO A 18 -5.10 -14.31 -5.80
CA PRO A 18 -4.85 -12.88 -5.71
C PRO A 18 -3.47 -12.72 -5.08
N ILE A 19 -2.51 -12.29 -5.91
CA ILE A 19 -1.18 -12.02 -5.41
C ILE A 19 -1.43 -10.83 -4.49
N LEU A 20 -1.36 -11.05 -3.18
CA LEU A 20 -1.23 -9.98 -2.20
C LEU A 20 0.15 -9.34 -2.47
N ASN A 21 0.28 -8.66 -3.61
CA ASN A 21 1.37 -7.75 -3.85
C ASN A 21 1.20 -6.67 -2.80
N LYS A 22 1.99 -6.77 -1.72
CA LYS A 22 2.13 -5.70 -0.74
C LYS A 22 2.45 -4.45 -1.53
N LYS A 23 1.47 -3.56 -1.67
CA LYS A 23 1.64 -2.32 -2.40
C LYS A 23 2.69 -1.52 -1.65
N ILE A 24 3.85 -1.32 -2.27
CA ILE A 24 4.87 -0.42 -1.73
C ILE A 24 4.32 0.99 -1.89
N ILE A 25 4.06 1.66 -0.76
CA ILE A 25 3.61 3.04 -0.74
C ILE A 25 4.82 3.90 -0.36
N GLY A 26 5.28 4.72 -1.30
CA GLY A 26 6.30 5.73 -1.05
C GLY A 26 5.64 7.06 -0.75
N VAL A 27 6.04 7.69 0.36
CA VAL A 27 5.61 9.04 0.73
C VAL A 27 6.85 9.92 0.81
N ARG A 28 6.78 11.13 0.25
CA ARG A 28 7.81 12.14 0.43
C ARG A 28 7.48 12.97 1.64
N LEU A 29 8.39 12.98 2.61
CA LEU A 29 8.34 13.88 3.76
C LEU A 29 9.27 15.06 3.50
N SER A 30 8.97 16.20 4.11
CA SER A 30 9.93 17.30 4.18
C SER A 30 11.21 16.83 4.89
N PRO A 31 12.38 17.35 4.51
CA PRO A 31 13.66 16.92 5.09
C PRO A 31 13.71 16.98 6.61
N GLU A 32 13.13 18.02 7.21
CA GLU A 32 13.05 18.20 8.66
C GLU A 32 12.23 17.10 9.34
N MET A 33 11.14 16.69 8.70
CA MET A 33 10.27 15.62 9.20
C MET A 33 10.96 14.26 9.04
N ASP A 34 11.61 13.99 7.92
CA ASP A 34 12.36 12.74 7.70
C ASP A 34 13.47 12.55 8.75
N LEU A 35 14.23 13.62 9.06
CA LEU A 35 15.23 13.60 10.13
C LEU A 35 14.61 13.29 11.50
N THR A 36 13.48 13.92 11.81
CA THR A 36 12.77 13.69 13.07
C THR A 36 12.32 12.24 13.19
N VAL A 37 11.68 11.71 12.14
CA VAL A 37 11.17 10.33 12.13
C VAL A 37 12.34 9.33 12.25
N ARG A 38 13.46 9.55 11.55
CA ARG A 38 14.66 8.71 11.68
C ARG A 38 15.26 8.77 13.09
N SER A 39 15.32 9.95 13.69
CA SER A 39 15.84 10.13 15.04
C SER A 39 14.99 9.41 16.09
N VAL A 40 13.67 9.33 15.90
CA VAL A 40 12.76 8.67 16.83
C VAL A 40 12.72 7.15 16.60
N ALA A 41 12.68 6.72 15.33
CA ALA A 41 12.50 5.32 14.99
C ALA A 41 13.81 4.50 15.07
N GLY A 42 14.97 5.15 14.95
CA GLY A 42 16.26 4.47 14.93
C GLY A 42 16.40 3.53 13.75
N ASP A 43 16.88 2.31 14.00
CA ASP A 43 17.21 1.32 12.96
C ASP A 43 15.99 0.70 12.26
N ASP A 44 14.83 0.64 12.93
CA ASP A 44 13.63 -0.07 12.42
C ASP A 44 12.51 0.88 11.97
N LEU A 45 12.89 1.86 11.14
CA LEU A 45 12.02 2.92 10.62
C LEU A 45 10.69 2.41 10.03
N ALA A 46 10.75 1.38 9.18
CA ALA A 46 9.58 0.90 8.46
C ALA A 46 8.55 0.25 9.40
N ASN A 47 9.01 -0.44 10.44
CA ASN A 47 8.13 -1.04 11.42
C ASN A 47 7.54 0.02 12.35
N TRP A 48 8.36 0.96 12.81
CA TRP A 48 7.92 2.08 13.63
C TRP A 48 6.80 2.88 12.95
N ILE A 49 6.96 3.21 11.66
CA ILE A 49 5.94 3.91 10.88
C ILE A 49 4.63 3.10 10.83
N ARG A 50 4.70 1.77 10.64
CA ARG A 50 3.51 0.92 10.61
C ARG A 50 2.79 0.90 11.97
N CYS A 51 3.53 0.83 13.07
CA CYS A 51 2.98 0.89 14.42
C CYS A 51 2.30 2.25 14.68
N ALA A 52 2.97 3.35 14.30
CA ALA A 52 2.42 4.70 14.47
C ALA A 52 1.11 4.90 13.68
N ILE A 53 1.05 4.40 12.44
CA ILE A 53 -0.17 4.43 11.63
C ILE A 53 -1.28 3.57 12.26
N ALA A 54 -0.96 2.36 12.72
CA ALA A 54 -1.92 1.48 13.35
C ALA A 54 -2.53 2.10 14.61
N GLU A 55 -1.70 2.70 15.46
CA GLU A 55 -2.14 3.41 16.67
C GLU A 55 -3.06 4.59 16.33
N LYS A 56 -2.68 5.40 15.34
CA LYS A 56 -3.49 6.55 14.91
C LYS A 56 -4.86 6.11 14.40
N LEU A 57 -4.92 5.07 13.58
CA LEU A 57 -6.17 4.51 13.06
C LEU A 57 -7.06 3.95 14.17
N GLU A 58 -6.48 3.30 15.18
CA GLU A 58 -7.24 2.80 16.33
C GLU A 58 -7.83 3.92 17.16
N ARG A 59 -7.06 4.99 17.44
CA ARG A 59 -7.55 6.19 18.13
C ARG A 59 -8.69 6.86 17.37
N GLU A 60 -8.56 6.99 16.05
CA GLU A 60 -9.60 7.58 15.21
C GLU A 60 -10.88 6.74 15.19
N LYS A 61 -10.74 5.41 15.11
CA LYS A 61 -11.88 4.50 15.22
C LYS A 61 -12.59 4.62 16.57
N GLN A 62 -11.85 4.74 17.67
CA GLN A 62 -12.44 4.92 19.00
C GLN A 62 -13.18 6.26 19.13
N GLN A 63 -12.64 7.33 18.54
CA GLN A 63 -13.29 8.64 18.51
C GLN A 63 -14.59 8.61 17.71
N ASP A 64 -14.60 7.96 16.55
CA ASP A 64 -15.79 7.79 15.69
C ASP A 64 -16.90 6.96 16.36
N LEU A 65 -16.55 5.90 17.09
CA LEU A 65 -17.54 5.11 17.86
C LEU A 65 -18.09 5.82 19.10
N SER A 66 -17.43 6.87 19.58
CA SER A 66 -17.83 7.64 20.76
C SER A 66 -18.62 8.92 20.45
N ALA A 67 -18.80 9.23 19.15
CA ALA A 67 -19.58 10.36 18.65
C ALA A 67 -21.00 9.93 18.23
#